data_AF-A0A813JI21-F1
#
_entry.id   AF-A0A813JI21-F1
#
_cell.length_a   1.000
_cell.length_b   1.000
_cell.length_c   1.000
_cell.angle_alpha   90.00
_cell.angle_beta   90.00
_cell.angle_gamma   90.00
#
_symmetry.space_group_name_H-M   'P 1'
#
loop_
_entity.id
_entity.type
_entity.pdbx_description
1 polymer ?
#
loop_
_entity_poly.entity_id
_entity_poly.type
_entity_poly.pdbx_seq_one_letter_code
_entity_poly.pdbx_strand_id
1 'polypeptide(L)'
;NVWVRQEFCRTCELWRPLRSKHLKESGWCVEGFDHYCQLLGNVIGRGNYLAFIVLVHFLVLFTLEALVVLWACVLPDRQRANLDGYWLETLVFSPDLCCVAFLRVADALLALVPHRSEFDDERVRQEPLGRRGPTKRRSAWNLRQPKPL
;
A
#
# COMPACT_ATOMS: atom_id res chain seq x y z
N ASN A 1 -2.15 -7.50 32.55
CA ASN A 1 -1.34 -6.41 31.96
C ASN A 1 -0.22 -7.00 31.11
N VAL A 2 -0.33 -6.95 29.79
CA VAL A 2 0.74 -7.36 28.88
C VAL A 2 1.62 -6.13 28.59
N TRP A 3 2.84 -6.12 29.12
CA TRP A 3 3.82 -5.06 28.83
C TRP A 3 4.52 -5.39 27.51
N VAL A 4 4.25 -4.62 26.46
CA VAL A 4 4.98 -4.74 25.19
C VAL A 4 6.26 -3.90 25.28
N ARG A 5 7.42 -4.56 25.21
CA ARG A 5 8.73 -3.89 25.22
C ARG A 5 8.90 -3.10 23.93
N GLN A 6 8.97 -1.77 24.01
CA GLN A 6 9.27 -0.94 22.84
C GLN A 6 10.77 -0.96 22.56
N GLU A 7 11.13 -1.16 21.29
CA GLU A 7 12.51 -1.18 20.84
C GLU A 7 12.91 0.18 20.26
N PHE A 8 14.14 0.61 20.51
CA PHE A 8 14.67 1.82 19.90
C PHE A 8 15.24 1.52 18.51
N CYS A 9 14.80 2.25 17.49
CA CYS A 9 15.37 2.16 16.16
C CYS A 9 16.59 3.06 16.05
N ARG A 10 17.79 2.48 15.86
CA ARG A 10 19.04 3.26 15.73
C ARG A 10 19.13 4.04 14.40
N THR A 11 18.49 3.55 13.34
CA THR A 11 18.51 4.20 12.02
C THR A 11 17.59 5.40 11.96
N CYS A 12 16.37 5.27 12.51
CA CYS A 12 15.37 6.33 12.55
C CYS A 12 15.50 7.21 13.79
N GLU A 13 16.31 6.81 14.78
CA GLU A 13 16.54 7.50 16.04
C GLU A 13 15.26 7.80 16.83
N LEU A 14 14.33 6.85 16.85
CA LEU A 14 13.04 6.96 17.55
C LEU A 14 12.69 5.67 18.27
N TRP A 15 11.89 5.78 19.33
CA TRP A 15 11.26 4.61 19.95
C TRP A 15 10.16 4.12 19.03
N ARG A 16 10.30 2.86 18.61
CA ARG A 16 9.38 2.23 17.66
C ARG A 16 7.95 2.25 18.21
N PRO A 17 6.99 2.86 17.51
CA PRO A 17 5.57 2.75 17.83
C PRO A 17 5.14 1.28 17.94
N LEU A 18 4.03 1.04 18.61
CA LEU A 18 3.51 -0.31 18.80
C LEU A 18 3.28 -0.98 17.43
N ARG A 19 3.73 -2.24 17.29
CA ARG A 19 3.62 -3.02 16.04
C ARG A 19 4.35 -2.40 14.83
N SER A 20 5.30 -1.49 15.05
CA SER A 20 6.14 -0.97 13.97
C SER A 20 7.40 -1.80 13.73
N LYS A 21 7.88 -1.84 12.48
CA LYS A 21 9.14 -2.49 12.11
C LYS A 21 9.98 -1.57 11.24
N HIS A 22 11.29 -1.59 11.46
CA HIS A 22 12.23 -0.92 10.56
C HIS A 22 12.56 -1.87 9.41
N LEU A 23 12.32 -1.41 8.18
CA LEU A 23 12.63 -2.16 6.97
C LEU A 23 13.85 -1.54 6.31
N LYS A 24 14.77 -2.40 5.84
CA LYS A 24 15.99 -1.94 5.17
C LYS A 24 15.68 -1.46 3.76
N GLU A 25 14.68 -2.08 3.14
CA GLU A 25 14.20 -1.84 1.78
C GLU A 25 13.63 -0.44 1.64
N SER A 26 12.78 -0.03 2.60
CA SER A 26 12.24 1.33 2.65
C SER A 26 13.22 2.30 3.34
N GLY A 27 14.00 1.84 4.32
CA GLY A 27 14.96 2.68 5.05
C GLY A 27 14.31 3.48 6.19
N TRP A 28 13.06 3.19 6.56
CA TRP A 28 12.36 3.82 7.67
C TRP A 28 11.52 2.80 8.49
N CYS A 29 11.05 3.24 9.65
CA CYS A 29 10.09 2.47 10.44
C CYS A 29 8.70 2.59 9.83
N VAL A 30 7.97 1.49 9.73
CA VAL A 30 6.59 1.45 9.25
C VAL A 30 5.70 1.04 10.40
N GLU A 31 4.71 1.87 10.73
CA GLU A 31 3.72 1.60 11.77
C GLU A 31 2.71 0.55 11.30
N GLY A 32 2.31 -0.36 12.20
CA GLY A 32 1.37 -1.42 11.88
C GLY A 32 1.81 -2.23 10.67
N PHE A 33 3.12 -2.52 10.59
CA PHE A 33 3.70 -3.27 9.49
C PHE A 33 2.94 -4.59 9.30
N ASP A 34 2.52 -4.83 8.06
CA ASP A 34 1.92 -6.08 7.66
C ASP A 34 2.94 -6.92 6.88
N HIS A 35 3.31 -6.50 5.66
CA HIS A 35 4.25 -7.21 4.81
C HIS A 35 4.93 -6.31 3.76
N TYR A 36 6.00 -6.80 3.13
CA TYR A 36 6.55 -6.22 1.90
C TYR A 36 5.89 -6.89 0.70
N CYS A 37 5.10 -6.14 -0.07
CA CYS A 37 4.42 -6.65 -1.25
C CYS A 37 5.35 -6.56 -2.46
N GLN A 38 5.73 -7.71 -3.01
CA GLN A 38 6.60 -7.77 -4.19
C GLN A 38 5.90 -7.27 -5.45
N LEU A 39 4.59 -7.52 -5.57
CA LEU A 39 3.80 -7.08 -6.73
C LEU A 39 3.76 -5.55 -6.83
N LEU A 40 3.66 -4.88 -5.69
CA LEU A 40 3.61 -3.42 -5.61
C LEU A 40 5.00 -2.79 -5.46
N GLY A 41 6.04 -3.59 -5.25
CA GLY A 41 7.38 -3.09 -4.93
C GLY A 41 7.41 -2.20 -3.69
N ASN A 42 6.49 -2.41 -2.73
CA ASN A 42 6.25 -1.47 -1.64
C ASN A 42 5.86 -2.18 -0.33
N VAL A 43 6.07 -1.50 0.80
CA VAL A 43 5.67 -1.98 2.11
C VAL A 43 4.20 -1.66 2.37
N ILE A 44 3.45 -2.63 2.86
CA ILE A 44 2.10 -2.45 3.36
C ILE A 44 2.12 -2.34 4.88
N GLY A 45 1.51 -1.28 5.38
CA GLY A 45 1.37 -0.96 6.79
C GLY A 45 0.13 -0.12 7.04
N ARG A 46 0.01 0.44 8.24
CA ARG A 46 -1.21 1.11 8.69
C ARG A 46 -1.68 2.24 7.75
N GLY A 47 -0.76 3.06 7.25
CA GLY A 47 -1.09 4.23 6.43
C GLY A 47 -1.61 3.92 5.03
N ASN A 48 -1.34 2.74 4.49
CA ASN A 48 -1.77 2.34 3.14
C ASN A 48 -2.58 1.04 3.11
N TYR A 49 -2.93 0.47 4.28
CA TYR A 49 -3.64 -0.79 4.39
C TYR A 49 -5.02 -0.76 3.69
N LEU A 50 -5.79 0.31 3.90
CA LEU A 50 -7.10 0.43 3.26
C LEU A 50 -6.98 0.51 1.73
N ALA A 51 -6.02 1.29 1.22
CA ALA A 51 -5.76 1.36 -0.22
C ALA A 51 -5.37 -0.01 -0.79
N PHE A 52 -4.54 -0.78 -0.08
CA PHE A 52 -4.20 -2.15 -0.45
C PHE A 52 -5.43 -3.07 -0.50
N ILE A 53 -6.31 -3.02 0.51
CA ILE A 53 -7.52 -3.83 0.54
C ILE A 53 -8.45 -3.47 -0.62
N VAL A 54 -8.66 -2.18 -0.89
CA VAL A 54 -9.52 -1.77 -2.00
C VAL A 54 -8.90 -2.21 -3.34
N LEU A 55 -7.59 -2.07 -3.52
CA LEU A 55 -6.88 -2.59 -4.69
C LEU A 55 -7.14 -4.09 -4.91
N VAL A 56 -7.00 -4.90 -3.87
CA VAL A 56 -7.25 -6.36 -3.95
C VAL A 56 -8.71 -6.64 -4.32
N HIS A 57 -9.67 -5.90 -3.78
CA HIS A 57 -11.09 -6.06 -4.15
C HIS A 57 -11.33 -5.81 -5.63
N PHE A 58 -10.78 -4.73 -6.20
CA PHE A 58 -10.91 -4.45 -7.63
C PHE A 58 -10.21 -5.50 -8.49
N LEU A 59 -9.04 -6.00 -8.08
CA LEU A 59 -8.37 -7.09 -8.78
C LEU A 59 -9.24 -8.36 -8.85
N VAL A 60 -9.95 -8.68 -7.77
CA VAL A 60 -10.89 -9.81 -7.74
C VAL A 60 -12.06 -9.58 -8.69
N LEU A 61 -12.68 -8.39 -8.66
CA LEU A 61 -13.79 -8.05 -9.57
C LEU A 61 -13.37 -8.15 -11.04
N PHE A 62 -12.23 -7.57 -11.40
CA PHE A 62 -11.67 -7.65 -12.74
C PHE A 62 -11.40 -9.10 -13.18
N THR A 63 -10.86 -9.92 -12.28
CA THR A 63 -10.61 -11.34 -12.58
C THR A 63 -11.92 -12.11 -12.80
N LEU A 64 -12.95 -11.87 -11.99
CA LEU A 64 -14.25 -12.51 -12.13
C LEU A 64 -14.94 -12.11 -13.45
N GLU A 65 -14.87 -10.84 -13.80
CA GLU A 65 -15.40 -10.33 -15.07
C GLU A 65 -14.69 -10.96 -16.27
N ALA A 66 -13.35 -11.00 -16.26
CA ALA A 66 -12.58 -11.67 -17.30
C ALA A 66 -13.01 -13.13 -17.47
N LEU A 67 -13.30 -13.84 -16.36
CA LEU A 67 -13.82 -15.21 -16.42
C LEU A 67 -15.24 -15.29 -17.01
N VAL A 68 -16.12 -14.34 -16.73
CA VAL A 68 -17.47 -14.25 -17.33
C VAL A 68 -17.37 -14.01 -18.83
N VAL A 69 -16.51 -13.09 -19.26
CA VAL A 69 -16.26 -12.80 -20.68
C VAL A 69 -15.68 -14.03 -21.37
N LEU A 70 -14.65 -14.67 -20.79
CA LEU A 70 -14.08 -15.90 -21.32
C LEU A 70 -15.13 -17.01 -21.44
N TRP A 71 -16.00 -17.17 -20.43
CA TRP A 71 -17.09 -18.15 -20.48
C TRP A 71 -18.08 -17.84 -21.61
N ALA A 72 -18.52 -16.59 -21.75
CA ALA A 72 -19.41 -16.15 -22.83
C ALA A 72 -18.78 -16.40 -24.22
N CYS A 73 -17.47 -16.14 -24.36
CA CYS A 73 -16.70 -16.41 -25.57
C CYS A 73 -16.57 -17.90 -25.90
N VAL A 74 -16.90 -18.82 -25.00
CA VAL A 74 -16.87 -20.28 -25.23
C VAL A 74 -18.27 -20.86 -25.45
N LEU A 75 -19.35 -20.13 -25.15
CA LEU A 75 -20.73 -20.61 -25.35
C LEU A 75 -21.06 -20.96 -26.81
N PRO A 76 -21.95 -21.92 -27.11
CA PRO A 76 -22.39 -22.16 -28.49
C PRO A 76 -23.10 -20.94 -29.09
N ASP A 77 -22.98 -20.72 -30.41
CA ASP A 77 -23.52 -19.53 -31.09
C ASP A 77 -25.02 -19.31 -30.85
N ARG A 78 -25.79 -20.40 -30.69
CA ARG A 78 -27.22 -20.33 -30.37
C ARG A 78 -27.51 -19.72 -29.00
N GLN A 79 -26.62 -19.91 -28.03
CA GLN A 79 -26.74 -19.30 -26.69
C GLN A 79 -26.12 -17.90 -26.66
N ARG A 80 -25.04 -17.65 -27.42
CA ARG A 80 -24.48 -16.31 -27.59
C ARG A 80 -25.48 -15.34 -28.24
N ALA A 81 -26.28 -15.82 -29.19
CA ALA A 81 -27.31 -15.01 -29.86
C ALA A 81 -28.44 -14.50 -28.94
N ASN A 82 -28.62 -15.13 -27.77
CA ASN A 82 -29.58 -14.67 -26.74
C ASN A 82 -28.98 -13.61 -25.80
N LEU A 83 -27.67 -13.35 -25.88
CA LEU A 83 -27.02 -12.23 -25.21
C LEU A 83 -27.03 -11.07 -26.19
N ASP A 84 -28.04 -10.19 -26.09
CA ASP A 84 -28.14 -9.03 -27.00
C ASP A 84 -26.83 -8.23 -26.99
N GLY A 85 -26.37 -7.75 -28.15
CA GLY A 85 -25.05 -7.10 -28.30
C GLY A 85 -24.80 -5.91 -27.36
N TYR A 86 -25.86 -5.25 -26.89
CA TYR A 86 -25.80 -4.19 -25.87
C TYR A 86 -25.28 -4.68 -24.50
N TRP A 87 -25.65 -5.89 -24.09
CA TRP A 87 -25.18 -6.48 -22.83
C TRP A 87 -23.71 -6.87 -22.89
N LEU A 88 -23.23 -7.35 -24.04
CA LEU A 88 -21.81 -7.67 -24.26
C LEU A 88 -20.95 -6.40 -24.23
N GLU A 89 -21.39 -5.31 -24.85
CA GLU A 89 -20.64 -4.04 -24.77
C GLU A 89 -20.67 -3.42 -23.37
N THR A 90 -21.82 -3.48 -22.67
CA THR A 90 -21.96 -2.93 -21.32
C THR A 90 -21.18 -3.73 -20.26
N LEU A 91 -21.13 -5.07 -20.40
CA LEU A 91 -20.37 -5.97 -19.53
C LEU A 91 -18.87 -5.86 -19.73
N VAL A 92 -18.38 -5.35 -20.87
CA VAL A 92 -16.96 -5.31 -21.21
C VAL A 92 -16.36 -3.89 -21.06
N PHE A 93 -17.09 -2.83 -21.41
CA PHE A 93 -16.49 -1.47 -21.43
C PHE A 93 -16.77 -0.63 -20.17
N SER A 94 -17.88 -0.87 -19.48
CA SER A 94 -18.28 -0.08 -18.29
C SER A 94 -17.35 -0.27 -17.09
N PRO A 95 -16.87 -1.49 -16.79
CA PRO A 95 -16.08 -1.72 -15.58
C PRO A 95 -14.60 -1.41 -15.79
N ASP A 96 -14.04 -1.69 -16.98
CA ASP A 96 -12.64 -1.43 -17.31
C ASP A 96 -12.24 0.04 -17.16
N LEU A 97 -13.09 0.96 -17.60
CA LEU A 97 -12.84 2.40 -17.46
C LEU A 97 -12.90 2.86 -16.00
N CYS A 98 -13.84 2.32 -15.22
CA CYS A 98 -13.96 2.62 -13.79
C CYS A 98 -12.80 2.01 -12.98
N CYS A 99 -12.38 0.78 -13.33
CA CYS A 99 -11.26 0.07 -12.74
C CYS A 99 -9.94 0.74 -13.06
N VAL A 100 -9.66 1.09 -14.32
CA VAL A 100 -8.42 1.80 -14.68
C VAL A 100 -8.36 3.17 -14.03
N ALA A 101 -9.47 3.93 -14.00
CA ALA A 101 -9.52 5.19 -13.27
C ALA A 101 -9.27 4.99 -11.76
N PHE A 102 -9.88 3.97 -11.16
CA PHE A 102 -9.67 3.63 -9.75
C PHE A 102 -8.23 3.18 -9.48
N LEU A 103 -7.65 2.33 -10.31
CA LEU A 103 -6.27 1.84 -10.19
C LEU A 103 -5.26 2.97 -10.32
N ARG A 104 -5.49 3.95 -11.22
CA ARG A 104 -4.62 5.14 -11.33
C ARG A 104 -4.73 6.04 -10.10
N VAL A 105 -5.91 6.16 -9.50
CA VAL A 105 -6.09 6.86 -8.23
C VAL A 105 -5.48 6.07 -7.07
N ALA A 106 -5.63 4.75 -7.05
CA ALA A 106 -5.08 3.87 -6.02
C ALA A 106 -3.55 3.81 -6.08
N ASP A 107 -2.94 3.78 -7.25
CA ASP A 107 -1.48 3.91 -7.42
C ASP A 107 -0.99 5.26 -6.91
N ALA A 108 -1.72 6.34 -7.20
CA ALA A 108 -1.41 7.65 -6.62
C ALA A 108 -1.54 7.63 -5.08
N LEU A 109 -2.55 6.95 -4.53
CA LEU A 109 -2.76 6.82 -3.08
C LEU A 109 -1.76 5.86 -2.41
N LEU A 110 -1.30 4.81 -3.09
CA LEU A 110 -0.28 3.88 -2.60
C LEU A 110 1.13 4.48 -2.75
N ALA A 111 1.36 5.36 -3.73
CA ALA A 111 2.56 6.19 -3.82
C ALA A 111 2.62 7.23 -2.69
N LEU A 112 1.47 7.58 -2.09
CA LEU A 112 1.37 8.34 -0.84
C LEU A 112 1.52 7.44 0.40
N VAL A 113 2.40 6.42 0.36
CA VAL A 113 2.92 5.79 1.59
C VAL A 113 3.25 6.92 2.54
N PRO A 114 2.79 6.90 3.80
CA PRO A 114 3.03 7.99 4.74
C PRO A 114 4.49 8.34 4.69
N HIS A 115 4.73 9.52 4.12
CA HIS A 115 6.04 10.07 3.91
C HIS A 115 6.67 10.15 5.29
N ARG A 116 8.00 9.96 5.34
CA ARG A 116 8.87 10.12 6.51
C ARG A 116 8.45 11.23 7.50
N SER A 117 7.79 12.28 6.99
CA SER A 117 7.17 13.38 7.72
C SER A 117 6.24 12.97 8.88
N GLU A 118 5.43 11.91 8.76
CA GLU A 118 4.54 11.51 9.87
C GLU A 118 5.33 10.91 11.05
N PHE A 119 6.44 10.22 10.74
CA PHE A 119 7.39 9.73 11.74
C PHE A 119 8.30 10.82 12.30
N ASP A 120 8.65 11.83 11.51
CA ASP A 120 9.42 12.98 12.00
C ASP A 120 8.57 13.82 12.98
N ASP A 121 7.26 13.96 12.77
CA ASP A 121 6.34 14.55 13.76
C ASP A 121 6.28 13.72 15.07
N GLU A 122 6.24 12.40 14.97
CA GLU A 122 6.26 11.52 16.14
C GLU A 122 7.60 11.57 16.88
N ARG A 123 8.72 11.71 16.15
CA ARG A 123 10.05 11.97 16.74
C ARG A 123 10.04 13.29 17.54
N VAL A 124 9.47 14.35 16.99
CA VAL A 124 9.31 15.64 17.68
C VAL A 124 8.43 15.51 18.92
N ARG A 125 7.33 14.72 18.87
CA ARG A 125 6.49 14.45 20.05
C ARG A 125 7.23 13.68 21.15
N GLN A 126 8.18 12.81 20.79
CA GLN A 126 9.02 12.08 21.74
C GLN A 126 10.14 12.97 22.34
N GLU A 127 10.53 14.06 21.68
CA GLU A 127 11.37 15.13 22.21
C GLU A 127 10.51 16.21 22.93
N PRO A 128 9.93 15.98 24.14
CA PRO A 128 10.60 16.46 25.36
C PRO A 128 10.20 15.72 26.67
N LEU A 129 9.65 14.51 26.63
CA LEU A 129 9.29 13.75 27.84
C LEU A 129 10.34 12.69 28.20
N GLY A 130 11.54 13.13 28.60
CA GLY A 130 12.48 12.34 29.41
C GLY A 130 13.07 11.04 28.83
N ARG A 131 12.59 10.50 27.70
CA ARG A 131 13.12 9.29 27.06
C ARG A 131 14.22 9.66 26.06
N ARG A 132 15.36 10.14 26.57
CA ARG A 132 16.56 10.31 25.75
C ARG A 132 16.93 8.96 25.13
N GLY A 133 16.81 8.85 23.81
CA GLY A 133 17.45 7.78 23.04
C GLY A 133 18.97 7.82 23.25
N PRO A 134 19.71 6.74 22.94
CA PRO A 134 21.16 6.73 23.03
C PRO A 134 21.73 7.90 22.21
N THR A 135 22.33 8.86 22.91
CA THR A 135 22.87 10.09 22.32
C THR A 135 23.97 9.74 21.33
N LYS A 136 23.68 9.80 20.02
CA LYS A 136 24.73 9.86 19.01
C LYS A 136 24.86 11.28 18.48
N ARG A 137 26.12 11.71 18.47
CA ARG A 137 26.63 13.00 18.03
C ARG A 137 25.97 13.41 16.71
N ARG A 138 25.35 14.59 16.69
CA ARG A 138 24.78 15.23 15.50
C ARG A 138 25.79 15.14 14.36
N SER A 139 25.48 14.35 13.36
CA SER A 139 26.13 14.46 12.06
C SER A 139 25.01 14.66 11.06
N ALA A 140 25.05 15.81 10.41
CA ALA A 140 24.18 16.12 9.28
C ALA A 140 24.38 15.03 8.23
N TRP A 141 23.38 14.19 7.98
CA TRP A 141 23.48 13.10 7.01
C TRP A 141 22.42 13.26 5.92
N ASN A 142 22.93 13.77 4.79
CA ASN A 142 22.72 13.32 3.43
C ASN A 142 21.30 12.95 3.01
N LEU A 143 20.70 13.88 2.28
CA LEU A 143 19.65 13.67 1.29
C LEU A 143 20.03 12.53 0.33
N ARG A 144 19.63 11.29 0.66
CA ARG A 144 19.44 10.26 -0.35
C ARG A 144 18.02 10.39 -0.87
N GLN A 145 17.89 11.19 -1.93
CA GLN A 145 16.74 11.14 -2.82
C GLN A 145 16.54 9.68 -3.29
N PRO A 146 15.30 9.21 -3.49
CA PRO A 146 15.06 7.95 -4.17
C PRO A 146 15.74 8.01 -5.54
N LYS A 147 16.45 6.93 -5.93
CA LYS A 147 16.96 6.81 -7.29
C LYS A 147 15.76 6.82 -8.24
N PRO A 148 15.64 7.75 -9.19
CA PRO A 148 14.74 7.54 -10.30
C PRO A 148 15.23 6.33 -11.10
N LEU A 149 14.27 5.56 -11.63
CA LEU A 149 14.52 4.48 -12.59
C LEU A 149 15.25 5.01 -13.83
#